data_AF-A0A060CFA9-F1
#
_entry.id   AF-A0A060CFA9-F1
#
_cell.length_a   1.000
_cell.length_b   1.000
_cell.length_c   1.000
_cell.angle_alpha   90.00
_cell.angle_beta   90.00
_cell.angle_gamma   90.00
#
_symmetry.space_group_name_H-M   'P 1'
#
loop_
_entity.id
_entity.type
_entity.pdbx_description
1 polymer ?
#
loop_
_entity_poly.entity_id
_entity_poly.type
_entity_poly.pdbx_seq_one_letter_code
_entity_poly.pdbx_strand_id
1 'polypeptide(L)'
;GAKIREHYNDQQIADLAAQKNDYYLKEIANLTASDILPGITTLINQLQEHDIQLSLASASKNAPFILKKLGLDDRFDAIADPAKVAHGKPAPDIFLEGAAEIICSQLNVLELRMQLPVSRQLSSRDASNRRRRSARTATADEVVTST
;
A
#
# COMPACT_ATOMS: atom_id res chain seq x y z
N GLY A 1 -14.02 -13.84 3.35
CA GLY A 1 -14.61 -14.07 4.68
C GLY A 1 -15.33 -15.40 4.74
N ALA A 2 -16.50 -15.53 4.10
CA ALA A 2 -17.38 -16.70 4.24
C ALA A 2 -16.74 -18.04 3.82
N LYS A 3 -16.09 -18.10 2.66
CA LYS A 3 -15.59 -19.38 2.07
C LYS A 3 -14.49 -20.11 2.86
N ILE A 4 -13.71 -19.41 3.70
CA ILE A 4 -12.61 -20.06 4.45
C ILE A 4 -13.14 -20.75 5.71
N ARG A 5 -14.21 -20.20 6.30
CA ARG A 5 -14.85 -20.74 7.51
C ARG A 5 -15.69 -21.99 7.24
N GLU A 6 -15.93 -22.31 5.97
CA GLU A 6 -16.54 -23.57 5.54
C GLU A 6 -15.58 -24.77 5.68
N HIS A 7 -14.27 -24.52 5.71
CA HIS A 7 -13.23 -25.57 5.70
C HIS A 7 -12.28 -25.53 6.90
N TYR A 8 -12.25 -24.43 7.66
CA TYR A 8 -11.32 -24.22 8.77
C TYR A 8 -12.05 -23.63 9.98
N ASN A 9 -11.70 -24.13 11.16
CA ASN A 9 -12.15 -23.53 12.41
C ASN A 9 -11.37 -22.24 12.75
N ASP A 10 -11.81 -21.50 13.77
CA ASP A 10 -11.19 -20.23 14.15
C ASP A 10 -9.71 -20.38 14.53
N GLN A 11 -9.33 -21.46 15.21
CA GLN A 11 -7.94 -21.71 15.59
C GLN A 11 -7.07 -21.96 14.34
N GLN A 12 -7.53 -22.80 13.42
CA GLN A 12 -6.83 -23.07 12.16
C GLN A 12 -6.69 -21.80 11.30
N ILE A 13 -7.72 -20.95 11.26
CA ILE A 13 -7.66 -19.67 10.56
C ILE A 13 -6.62 -18.76 11.22
N ALA A 14 -6.57 -18.70 12.56
CA ALA A 14 -5.60 -17.92 13.30
C ALA A 14 -4.16 -18.41 13.03
N ASP A 15 -3.94 -19.73 13.07
CA ASP A 15 -2.63 -20.35 12.81
C ASP A 15 -2.16 -20.06 11.37
N LEU A 16 -3.05 -20.20 10.37
CA LEU A 16 -2.73 -19.87 8.98
C LEU A 16 -2.44 -18.38 8.80
N ALA A 17 -3.19 -17.50 9.49
CA ALA A 17 -2.95 -16.06 9.45
C ALA A 17 -1.58 -15.70 10.07
N ALA A 18 -1.20 -16.34 11.18
CA ALA A 18 0.10 -16.21 11.81
C ALA A 18 1.22 -16.69 10.89
N GLN A 19 1.11 -17.90 10.33
CA GLN A 19 2.09 -18.45 9.38
C GLN A 19 2.27 -17.52 8.17
N LYS A 20 1.18 -17.03 7.57
CA LYS A 20 1.23 -16.07 6.47
C LYS A 20 1.96 -14.78 6.88
N ASN A 21 1.72 -14.29 8.09
CA ASN A 21 2.40 -13.11 8.61
C ASN A 21 3.91 -13.35 8.82
N ASP A 22 4.30 -14.53 9.31
CA ASP A 22 5.71 -14.89 9.48
C ASP A 22 6.46 -14.93 8.14
N TYR A 23 5.84 -15.51 7.10
CA TYR A 23 6.40 -15.45 5.75
C TYR A 23 6.50 -14.00 5.26
N TYR A 24 5.44 -13.21 5.42
CA TYR A 24 5.45 -11.81 5.00
C TYR A 24 6.56 -11.01 5.71
N LEU A 25 6.73 -11.18 7.03
CA LEU A 25 7.80 -10.54 7.79
C LEU A 25 9.19 -10.89 7.28
N LYS A 26 9.42 -12.16 6.88
CA LYS A 26 10.69 -12.59 6.27
C LYS A 26 10.93 -11.90 4.92
N GLU A 27 9.91 -11.77 4.08
CA GLU A 27 10.01 -11.07 2.79
C GLU A 27 10.37 -9.59 2.97
N ILE A 28 9.70 -8.91 3.90
CA ILE A 28 9.93 -7.47 4.13
C ILE A 28 11.14 -7.18 5.04
N ALA A 29 11.80 -8.20 5.59
CA ALA A 29 12.95 -8.03 6.49
C ALA A 29 14.16 -7.40 5.80
N ASN A 30 14.29 -7.59 4.49
CA ASN A 30 15.41 -7.11 3.69
C ASN A 30 15.12 -5.78 2.98
N LEU A 31 13.98 -5.14 3.27
CA LEU A 31 13.68 -3.80 2.74
C LEU A 31 14.73 -2.80 3.20
N THR A 32 15.04 -1.88 2.29
CA THR A 32 16.00 -0.79 2.46
C THR A 32 15.46 0.49 1.83
N ALA A 33 16.14 1.62 2.05
CA ALA A 33 15.78 2.89 1.43
C ALA A 33 15.74 2.84 -0.11
N SER A 34 16.44 1.92 -0.78
CA SER A 34 16.36 1.78 -2.25
C SER A 34 15.05 1.17 -2.74
N ASP A 35 14.26 0.57 -1.85
CA ASP A 35 12.93 0.01 -2.17
C ASP A 35 11.82 1.07 -2.07
N ILE A 36 12.16 2.31 -1.70
CA ILE A 36 11.23 3.44 -1.75
C ILE A 36 10.87 3.71 -3.22
N LEU A 37 9.57 3.84 -3.49
CA LEU A 37 9.10 4.11 -4.84
C LEU A 37 9.60 5.49 -5.33
N PRO A 38 9.99 5.60 -6.62
CA PRO A 38 10.47 6.86 -7.18
C PRO A 38 9.50 8.02 -6.92
N GLY A 39 10.04 9.15 -6.46
CA GLY A 39 9.28 10.38 -6.17
C GLY A 39 8.69 10.47 -4.76
N ILE A 40 8.60 9.39 -3.99
CA ILE A 40 8.02 9.42 -2.64
C ILE A 40 8.86 10.28 -1.69
N THR A 41 10.18 10.08 -1.66
CA THR A 41 11.06 10.91 -0.81
C THR A 41 11.00 12.38 -1.19
N THR A 42 10.96 12.70 -2.49
CA THR A 42 10.81 14.07 -2.98
C THR A 42 9.50 14.69 -2.52
N LEU A 43 8.40 13.95 -2.62
CA LEU A 43 7.09 14.41 -2.16
C LEU A 43 7.08 14.67 -0.65
N ILE A 44 7.60 13.73 0.15
CA ILE A 44 7.69 13.88 1.62
C ILE A 44 8.52 15.13 1.96
N ASN A 45 9.67 15.33 1.31
CA ASN A 45 10.49 16.51 1.51
C ASN A 45 9.70 17.81 1.22
N GLN A 46 9.03 17.88 0.07
CA GLN A 46 8.25 19.07 -0.32
C GLN A 46 7.12 19.36 0.67
N LEU A 47 6.40 18.34 1.14
CA LEU A 47 5.34 18.53 2.12
C LEU A 47 5.89 19.08 3.44
N GLN A 48 7.03 18.56 3.90
CA GLN A 48 7.70 19.05 5.10
C GLN A 48 8.27 20.47 4.94
N GLU A 49 8.82 20.81 3.77
CA GLU A 49 9.28 22.18 3.44
C GLU A 49 8.15 23.22 3.47
N HIS A 50 6.90 22.77 3.31
CA HIS A 50 5.69 23.59 3.40
C HIS A 50 4.97 23.47 4.75
N ASP A 51 5.63 22.92 5.78
CA ASP A 51 5.06 22.72 7.13
C ASP A 51 3.77 21.88 7.13
N ILE A 52 3.61 20.96 6.18
CA ILE A 52 2.47 20.04 6.09
C ILE A 52 2.77 18.78 6.90
N GLN A 53 1.93 18.50 7.90
CA GLN A 53 2.01 17.29 8.71
C GLN A 53 1.65 16.03 7.92
N LEU A 54 2.33 14.93 8.21
CA LEU A 54 2.21 13.65 7.52
C LEU A 54 1.72 12.56 8.48
N SER A 55 0.64 11.89 8.09
CA SER A 55 0.09 10.75 8.83
C SER A 55 -0.03 9.51 7.94
N LEU A 56 0.39 8.36 8.45
CA LEU A 56 0.27 7.08 7.73
C LEU A 56 -1.01 6.32 8.14
N ALA A 57 -1.97 6.22 7.22
CA ALA A 57 -3.21 5.46 7.40
C ALA A 57 -3.16 4.06 6.73
N SER A 58 -2.50 3.11 7.38
CA SER A 58 -2.33 1.73 6.88
C SER A 58 -3.22 0.73 7.61
N ALA A 59 -3.80 -0.23 6.86
CA ALA A 59 -4.50 -1.38 7.46
C ALA A 59 -3.54 -2.48 7.94
N SER A 60 -2.24 -2.36 7.63
CA SER A 60 -1.22 -3.34 8.02
C SER A 60 -0.64 -3.00 9.39
N LYS A 61 -0.68 -3.96 10.31
CA LYS A 61 0.02 -3.86 11.60
C LYS A 61 1.54 -3.76 11.47
N ASN A 62 2.08 -4.14 10.31
CA ASN A 62 3.53 -4.12 10.05
C ASN A 62 4.02 -2.78 9.47
N ALA A 63 3.14 -1.79 9.29
CA ALA A 63 3.50 -0.50 8.72
C ALA A 63 4.64 0.23 9.46
N PRO A 64 4.67 0.28 10.82
CA PRO A 64 5.81 0.88 11.53
C PRO A 64 7.14 0.17 11.24
N PHE A 65 7.13 -1.15 11.14
CA PHE A 65 8.33 -1.94 10.81
C PHE A 65 8.84 -1.61 9.40
N ILE A 66 7.93 -1.47 8.43
CA ILE A 66 8.27 -1.11 7.05
C ILE A 66 8.89 0.30 7.01
N LEU A 67 8.27 1.29 7.65
CA LEU A 67 8.81 2.66 7.67
C LEU A 67 10.23 2.70 8.25
N LYS A 68 10.45 1.96 9.36
CA LYS A 68 11.79 1.86 9.96
C LYS A 68 12.82 1.22 9.02
N LYS A 69 12.43 0.20 8.25
CA LYS A 69 13.30 -0.44 7.25
C LYS A 69 13.64 0.50 6.09
N LEU A 70 12.69 1.33 5.68
CA LEU A 70 12.87 2.33 4.62
C LEU A 70 13.59 3.59 5.11
N GLY A 71 13.76 3.78 6.43
CA GLY A 71 14.34 5.00 7.00
C GLY A 71 13.39 6.21 6.86
N LEU A 72 12.10 5.98 7.03
CA LEU A 72 11.04 6.99 6.91
C LEU A 72 10.23 7.15 8.20
N ASP A 73 10.56 6.43 9.29
CA ASP A 73 9.78 6.43 10.53
C ASP A 73 9.78 7.77 11.24
N ASP A 74 10.83 8.58 11.10
CA ASP A 74 10.95 9.94 11.63
C ASP A 74 10.31 11.02 10.73
N ARG A 75 9.80 10.63 9.55
CA ARG A 75 9.22 11.56 8.57
C ARG A 75 7.71 11.73 8.72
N PHE A 76 7.05 10.86 9.50
CA PHE A 76 5.62 10.91 9.75
C PHE A 76 5.34 11.38 11.17
N ASP A 77 4.50 12.40 11.30
CA ASP A 77 4.04 12.93 12.60
C ASP A 77 3.13 11.94 13.33
N ALA A 78 2.39 11.12 12.57
CA ALA A 78 1.50 10.10 13.11
C ALA A 78 1.46 8.82 12.26
N ILE A 79 1.18 7.70 12.92
CA ILE A 79 0.88 6.43 12.27
C ILE A 79 -0.41 5.90 12.89
N ALA A 80 -1.47 5.79 12.10
CA ALA A 80 -2.76 5.31 12.59
C ALA A 80 -2.67 3.85 13.05
N ASP A 81 -3.27 3.54 14.21
CA ASP A 81 -3.32 2.18 14.73
C ASP A 81 -4.55 1.42 14.18
N PRO A 82 -4.36 0.42 13.30
CA PRO A 82 -5.48 -0.36 12.77
C PRO A 82 -6.19 -1.22 13.82
N ALA A 83 -5.68 -1.33 15.06
CA ALA A 83 -6.39 -1.99 16.16
C ALA A 83 -7.45 -1.10 16.83
N LYS A 84 -7.34 0.23 16.69
CA LYS A 84 -8.30 1.20 17.28
C LYS A 84 -9.53 1.44 16.39
N VAL A 85 -9.50 1.01 15.13
CA VAL A 85 -10.59 1.24 14.18
C VAL A 85 -11.62 0.12 14.23
N ALA A 86 -12.91 0.48 14.24
CA ALA A 86 -14.00 -0.48 14.24
C ALA A 86 -14.17 -1.16 12.88
N HIS A 87 -14.01 -0.40 11.79
CA HIS A 87 -14.18 -0.90 10.44
C HIS A 87 -12.90 -0.71 9.61
N GLY A 88 -12.40 -1.82 9.07
CA GLY A 88 -11.31 -1.77 8.10
C GLY A 88 -11.76 -1.15 6.77
N LYS A 89 -10.78 -0.80 5.93
CA LYS A 89 -11.03 -0.32 4.55
C LYS A 89 -12.01 -1.27 3.83
N PRO A 90 -12.99 -0.75 3.05
CA PRO A 90 -13.06 0.60 2.50
C PRO A 90 -13.67 1.67 3.44
N ALA A 91 -14.06 1.32 4.67
CA ALA A 91 -14.52 2.31 5.63
C ALA A 91 -13.43 3.37 5.92
N PRO A 92 -13.82 4.62 6.23
CA PRO A 92 -12.89 5.73 6.40
C PRO A 92 -12.16 5.74 7.75
N ASP A 93 -12.54 4.87 8.69
CA ASP A 93 -12.13 4.89 10.11
C ASP A 93 -10.61 5.07 10.30
N ILE A 94 -9.77 4.38 9.51
CA ILE A 94 -8.30 4.47 9.62
C ILE A 94 -7.73 5.81 9.15
N PHE A 95 -8.40 6.51 8.25
CA PHE A 95 -7.99 7.85 7.83
C PHE A 95 -8.40 8.89 8.88
N LEU A 96 -9.57 8.69 9.50
CA LEU A 96 -10.03 9.54 10.59
C LEU A 96 -9.12 9.40 11.82
N GLU A 97 -8.72 8.17 12.16
CA GLU A 97 -7.74 7.91 13.22
C GLU A 97 -6.42 8.64 12.94
N GLY A 98 -5.86 8.47 11.74
CA GLY A 98 -4.60 9.13 11.37
C GLY A 98 -4.69 10.67 11.35
N ALA A 99 -5.84 11.22 10.95
CA ALA A 99 -6.07 12.67 10.93
C ALA A 99 -6.26 13.24 12.34
N ALA A 100 -6.86 12.49 13.26
CA ALA A 100 -7.05 12.91 14.65
C ALA A 100 -5.73 13.03 15.43
N GLU A 101 -4.71 12.27 15.03
CA GLU A 101 -3.38 12.27 15.65
C GLU A 101 -2.48 13.43 15.16
N ILE A 102 -2.92 14.25 14.19
CA ILE A 102 -2.21 15.44 13.69
C ILE A 102 -3.03 16.72 13.91
N ILE A 103 -2.37 17.86 14.07
CA ILE A 103 -3.00 19.16 14.30
C ILE A 103 -3.47 19.71 12.96
N CYS A 104 -4.69 19.35 12.55
CA CYS A 104 -5.28 19.88 11.32
C CYS A 104 -6.12 21.13 11.64
N SER A 105 -5.55 22.32 11.46
CA SER A 105 -6.28 23.59 11.62
C SER A 105 -7.27 23.87 10.47
N GLN A 106 -7.14 23.17 9.34
CA GLN A 106 -8.05 23.25 8.20
C GLN A 106 -8.19 21.86 7.54
N LEU A 107 -9.43 21.41 7.29
CA LEU A 107 -9.83 20.11 6.73
C LEU A 107 -9.39 19.89 5.27
N ASN A 108 -8.09 19.95 4.97
CA ASN A 108 -7.54 19.60 3.65
C ASN A 108 -6.67 18.33 3.78
N VAL A 109 -7.30 17.16 3.84
CA VAL A 109 -6.61 15.86 3.85
C VAL A 109 -6.43 15.37 2.41
N LEU A 110 -5.18 15.27 1.95
CA LEU A 110 -4.85 14.65 0.67
C LEU A 110 -4.57 13.15 0.87
N GLU A 111 -5.47 12.29 0.41
CA GLU A 111 -5.28 10.83 0.47
C GLU A 111 -4.49 10.34 -0.75
N LEU A 112 -3.28 9.82 -0.53
CA LEU A 112 -2.51 9.11 -1.55
C LEU A 112 -2.67 7.60 -1.37
N ARG A 113 -3.46 6.98 -2.25
CA ARG A 113 -3.57 5.51 -2.33
C ARG A 113 -2.56 4.94 -3.31
N MET A 114 -1.59 4.20 -2.79
CA MET A 114 -0.77 3.32 -3.62
C MET A 114 -1.35 1.90 -3.57
N GLN A 115 -1.94 1.45 -4.68
CA GLN A 115 -2.26 0.04 -4.89
C GLN A 115 -1.35 -0.49 -5.99
N LEU A 116 -0.54 -1.51 -5.68
CA LEU A 116 0.14 -2.25 -6.74
C LEU A 116 -0.94 -2.94 -7.59
N PRO A 117 -0.83 -2.92 -8.94
CA PRO A 117 -1.75 -3.67 -9.78
C PRO A 117 -1.62 -5.16 -9.41
N VAL A 118 -2.72 -5.75 -8.96
CA VAL A 118 -2.77 -7.21 -8.76
C VAL A 118 -2.62 -7.83 -10.15
N SER A 119 -1.45 -8.38 -10.44
CA SER A 119 -1.21 -9.15 -11.66
C SER A 119 -2.31 -10.20 -11.79
N ARG A 120 -3.17 -10.07 -12.81
CA ARG A 120 -4.11 -11.13 -13.19
C ARG A 120 -3.31 -12.44 -13.24
N GLN A 121 -3.68 -13.42 -12.43
CA GLN A 121 -3.16 -14.77 -12.60
C GLN A 121 -3.39 -15.15 -14.07
N LEU A 122 -2.29 -15.33 -14.81
CA LEU A 122 -2.34 -15.90 -16.14
C LEU A 122 -2.89 -17.32 -15.98
N SER A 123 -4.17 -17.50 -16.28
CA SER A 123 -4.70 -18.85 -16.46
C SER A 123 -3.88 -19.52 -17.56
N SER A 124 -3.52 -20.77 -17.37
CA SER A 124 -2.66 -21.59 -18.24
C SER A 124 -3.19 -21.81 -19.68
N ARG A 125 -4.19 -21.04 -20.13
CA ARG A 125 -4.80 -21.11 -21.45
C ARG A 125 -4.24 -20.13 -22.48
N ASP A 126 -3.47 -19.10 -22.08
CA ASP A 126 -3.03 -18.04 -23.01
C ASP A 126 -1.66 -18.27 -23.68
N ALA A 127 -0.95 -19.35 -23.36
CA ALA A 127 0.35 -19.65 -23.97
C ALA A 127 0.26 -20.10 -25.44
N SER A 128 -0.91 -20.57 -25.90
CA SER A 128 -1.08 -21.11 -27.25
C SER A 128 -1.42 -20.07 -28.33
N ASN A 129 -1.78 -18.83 -27.96
CA ASN A 129 -2.26 -17.84 -28.94
C ASN A 129 -1.23 -16.75 -29.31
N ARG A 130 -0.02 -16.76 -28.73
CA ARG A 130 1.03 -15.76 -29.01
C ARG A 130 1.94 -16.04 -30.21
N ARG A 131 1.78 -17.16 -30.93
CA ARG A 131 2.59 -17.48 -32.12
C ARG A 131 2.04 -17.00 -33.47
N ARG A 132 0.97 -16.18 -33.52
CA ARG A 132 0.38 -15.73 -34.81
C ARG A 132 0.21 -14.23 -35.03
N ARG A 133 0.77 -13.36 -34.18
CA ARG A 133 0.79 -11.90 -34.46
C ARG A 133 2.17 -11.29 -34.19
N SER A 134 3.15 -11.71 -34.99
CA SER A 134 4.38 -10.93 -35.25
C SER A 134 4.32 -10.47 -36.69
N ALA A 135 3.62 -9.37 -36.94
CA ALA A 135 3.75 -8.52 -38.13
C ALA A 135 2.76 -7.34 -38.05
N ARG A 136 3.21 -6.20 -37.52
CA ARG A 136 3.00 -4.85 -38.08
C ARG A 136 3.45 -3.77 -37.09
N THR A 137 4.48 -3.06 -37.55
CA THR A 137 5.01 -1.73 -37.22
C THR A 137 4.00 -0.63 -36.83
N ALA A 138 4.45 0.29 -35.95
CA ALA A 138 4.29 1.78 -35.96
C ALA A 138 4.58 2.32 -34.53
N THR A 139 5.73 2.94 -34.24
CA THR A 139 6.08 4.40 -34.27
C THR A 139 5.52 5.24 -33.12
N ALA A 140 6.34 6.22 -32.73
CA ALA A 140 6.28 7.07 -31.53
C ALA A 140 5.23 8.20 -31.57
N ASP A 141 5.13 8.87 -30.41
CA ASP A 141 4.53 10.16 -30.08
C ASP A 141 3.01 10.26 -29.96
N GLU A 142 2.54 10.63 -28.76
CA GLU A 142 1.76 11.87 -28.58
C GLU A 142 1.70 12.28 -27.10
N VAL A 143 2.25 13.47 -26.84
CA VAL A 143 2.01 14.30 -25.65
C VAL A 143 0.67 15.00 -25.86
N VAL A 144 -0.25 14.86 -24.91
CA VAL A 144 -1.45 15.71 -24.85
C VAL A 144 -1.48 16.39 -23.48
N THR A 145 -1.17 17.68 -23.47
CA THR A 145 -1.61 18.62 -22.44
C THR A 145 -3.01 19.10 -22.81
N SER A 146 -3.86 19.32 -21.81
CA SER A 146 -5.18 19.94 -21.98
C SER A 146 -5.31 21.11 -21.02
N THR A 147 -5.86 22.18 -21.57
CA THR A 147 -6.09 23.52 -20.99
C THR A 147 -7.10 23.50 -19.86
#